data_AF-A0A1G7EJ69-F1
#
_entry.id   AF-A0A1G7EJ69-F1
#
_cell.length_a   1.000
_cell.length_b   1.000
_cell.length_c   1.000
_cell.angle_alpha   90.00
_cell.angle_beta   90.00
_cell.angle_gamma   90.00
#
_symmetry.space_group_name_H-M   'P 1'
#
loop_
_entity.id
_entity.type
_entity.pdbx_description
1 polymer ?
#
loop_
_entity_poly.entity_id
_entity_poly.type
_entity_poly.pdbx_seq_one_letter_code
_entity_poly.pdbx_strand_id
1 'polypeptide(L)'
;MPTPKKILTTPLRIAISVLLLGMLSRILHWPYATEIIIASFVGIGLLYPFRFWKKPEKHFLDYTKLILVVFWATNGIFRALDFTYSLFFQIIIAISFLIWIILEGTAYFLDEDRKAKRNTSQVLWNFAMVIGTFAIIAGSLLNILGWQFAIPLMVFGILIIVAFILKDVFTSNKLEKEDSNNEEYQL
;
A
#
# COMPACT_ATOMS: atom_id res chain seq x y z
N MET A 1 2.31 28.41 -11.07
CA MET A 1 1.13 27.51 -11.16
C MET A 1 1.02 26.78 -9.83
N PRO A 2 -0.14 26.77 -9.15
CA PRO A 2 -0.26 26.13 -7.85
C PRO A 2 -0.02 24.63 -8.00
N THR A 3 0.96 24.11 -7.28
CA THR A 3 1.23 22.67 -7.18
C THR A 3 -0.04 21.97 -6.71
N PRO A 4 -0.53 20.94 -7.43
CA PRO A 4 -1.73 20.24 -7.01
C PRO A 4 -1.46 19.59 -5.66
N LYS A 5 -2.11 20.10 -4.62
CA LYS A 5 -2.11 19.53 -3.27
C LYS A 5 -2.35 18.03 -3.41
N LYS A 6 -1.48 17.19 -2.81
CA LYS A 6 -1.56 15.72 -2.84
C LYS A 6 -2.79 15.26 -2.04
N ILE A 7 -3.97 15.53 -2.59
CA ILE A 7 -5.26 15.22 -2.00
C ILE A 7 -5.46 13.70 -2.13
N LEU A 8 -5.93 13.05 -1.07
CA LEU A 8 -6.22 11.62 -0.95
C LEU A 8 -5.06 10.61 -0.75
N THR A 9 -3.81 11.03 -0.55
CA THR A 9 -2.75 10.07 -0.18
C THR A 9 -2.99 9.47 1.22
N THR A 10 -3.42 10.31 2.17
CA THR A 10 -3.64 9.92 3.57
C THR A 10 -4.83 8.98 3.75
N PRO A 11 -6.04 9.26 3.22
CA PRO A 11 -7.20 8.35 3.33
C PRO A 11 -6.96 6.99 2.66
N LEU A 12 -6.15 6.93 1.61
CA LEU A 12 -5.80 5.66 0.97
C LEU A 12 -4.86 4.82 1.87
N ARG A 13 -3.88 5.46 2.53
CA ARG A 13 -2.95 4.80 3.47
C ARG A 13 -3.68 4.23 4.69
N ILE A 14 -4.41 5.08 5.41
CA ILE A 14 -5.82 4.86 5.76
C ILE A 14 -6.37 3.44 5.58
N ALA A 15 -7.11 3.30 4.49
CA ALA A 15 -7.80 2.09 4.08
C ALA A 15 -6.86 0.88 3.91
N ILE A 16 -5.61 1.06 3.47
CA ILE A 16 -4.63 -0.03 3.37
C ILE A 16 -4.25 -0.57 4.76
N SER A 17 -4.01 0.30 5.74
CA SER A 17 -3.74 -0.12 7.12
C SER A 17 -4.94 -0.88 7.71
N VAL A 18 -6.16 -0.39 7.49
CA VAL A 18 -7.38 -1.07 7.95
C VAL A 18 -7.55 -2.42 7.24
N LEU A 19 -7.24 -2.53 5.95
CA LEU A 19 -7.27 -3.80 5.22
C LEU A 19 -6.31 -4.81 5.85
N LEU A 20 -5.07 -4.41 6.11
CA LEU A 20 -4.05 -5.29 6.71
C LEU A 20 -4.47 -5.76 8.10
N LEU A 21 -5.04 -4.86 8.91
CA LEU A 21 -5.59 -5.23 10.21
C LEU A 21 -6.80 -6.16 10.08
N GLY A 22 -7.69 -5.94 9.12
CA GLY A 22 -8.82 -6.84 8.83
C GLY A 22 -8.35 -8.24 8.42
N MET A 23 -7.33 -8.33 7.57
CA MET A 23 -6.70 -9.61 7.19
C MET A 23 -6.10 -10.32 8.40
N LEU A 24 -5.42 -9.58 9.28
CA LEU A 24 -4.90 -10.10 10.54
C LEU A 24 -6.02 -10.61 11.45
N SER A 25 -7.10 -9.84 11.61
CA SER A 25 -8.28 -10.25 12.38
C SER A 25 -8.89 -11.53 11.81
N ARG A 26 -8.94 -11.70 10.49
CA ARG A 26 -9.45 -12.94 9.86
C ARG A 26 -8.58 -14.14 10.19
N ILE A 27 -7.25 -13.98 10.16
CA ILE A 27 -6.30 -15.03 10.54
C ILE A 27 -6.47 -15.42 12.02
N LEU A 28 -6.71 -14.43 12.88
CA LEU A 28 -6.94 -14.62 14.32
C LEU A 28 -8.38 -15.03 14.67
N HIS A 29 -9.24 -15.29 13.68
CA HIS A 29 -10.64 -15.66 13.85
C HIS A 29 -11.48 -14.65 14.65
N TRP A 30 -11.14 -13.36 14.53
CA TRP A 30 -11.92 -12.29 15.15
C TRP A 30 -13.28 -12.09 14.45
N PRO A 31 -14.34 -11.78 15.21
CA PRO A 31 -15.63 -11.46 14.63
C PRO A 31 -15.53 -10.19 13.77
N TYR A 32 -16.40 -10.06 12.78
CA TYR A 32 -16.47 -8.92 11.84
C TYR A 32 -15.24 -8.72 10.92
N ALA A 33 -14.29 -9.65 10.91
CA ALA A 33 -13.07 -9.49 10.10
C ALA A 33 -13.37 -9.39 8.59
N THR A 34 -14.34 -10.16 8.09
CA THR A 34 -14.73 -10.15 6.68
C THR A 34 -15.33 -8.79 6.28
N GLU A 35 -16.15 -8.22 7.14
CA GLU A 35 -16.82 -6.93 6.95
C GLU A 35 -15.80 -5.79 6.92
N ILE A 36 -14.80 -5.82 7.81
CA ILE A 36 -13.68 -4.86 7.82
C ILE A 36 -12.87 -4.96 6.52
N ILE A 37 -12.58 -6.18 6.07
CA ILE A 37 -11.86 -6.43 4.80
C ILE A 37 -12.65 -5.87 3.61
N ILE A 38 -13.95 -6.16 3.52
CA ILE A 38 -14.82 -5.68 2.43
C ILE A 38 -14.88 -4.15 2.46
N ALA A 39 -15.14 -3.54 3.61
CA ALA A 39 -15.20 -2.07 3.74
C ALA A 39 -13.87 -1.42 3.31
N SER A 40 -12.73 -2.03 3.65
CA SER A 40 -11.41 -1.55 3.26
C SER A 40 -11.19 -1.67 1.76
N PHE A 41 -11.55 -2.79 1.13
CA PHE A 41 -11.45 -2.94 -0.32
C PHE A 41 -12.36 -1.98 -1.08
N VAL A 42 -13.60 -1.76 -0.62
CA VAL A 42 -14.50 -0.75 -1.20
C VAL A 42 -13.88 0.64 -1.08
N GLY A 43 -13.33 0.98 0.08
CA GLY A 43 -12.62 2.24 0.30
C GLY A 43 -11.45 2.42 -0.67
N ILE A 44 -10.57 1.43 -0.79
CA ILE A 44 -9.43 1.47 -1.74
C ILE A 44 -9.92 1.59 -3.18
N GLY A 45 -10.91 0.79 -3.56
CA GLY A 45 -11.50 0.75 -4.88
C GLY A 45 -12.18 2.06 -5.31
N LEU A 46 -12.63 2.90 -4.37
CA LEU A 46 -13.21 4.21 -4.65
C LEU A 46 -12.18 5.35 -4.54
N LEU A 47 -11.36 5.33 -3.49
CA LEU A 47 -10.37 6.38 -3.23
C LEU A 47 -9.30 6.43 -4.31
N TYR A 48 -8.87 5.27 -4.83
CA TYR A 48 -7.80 5.22 -5.83
C TYR A 48 -8.23 5.80 -7.20
N PRO A 49 -9.38 5.40 -7.80
CA PRO A 49 -9.87 6.04 -9.02
C PRO A 49 -10.14 7.52 -8.84
N PHE A 50 -10.73 7.94 -7.71
CA PHE A 50 -10.96 9.35 -7.44
C PHE A 50 -9.65 10.15 -7.41
N ARG A 51 -8.60 9.60 -6.80
CA ARG A 51 -7.26 10.19 -6.82
C ARG A 51 -6.70 10.26 -8.25
N PHE A 52 -6.88 9.21 -9.04
CA PHE A 52 -6.43 9.15 -10.42
C PHE A 52 -7.11 10.23 -11.30
N TRP A 53 -8.41 10.44 -11.12
CA TRP A 53 -9.15 11.48 -11.87
C TRP A 53 -8.63 12.89 -11.60
N LYS A 54 -8.27 13.19 -10.35
CA LYS A 54 -7.70 14.49 -9.95
C LYS A 54 -6.30 14.75 -10.48
N LYS A 55 -5.63 13.76 -11.08
CA LYS A 55 -4.28 13.94 -11.62
C LYS A 55 -4.33 14.74 -12.94
N PRO A 56 -3.61 15.88 -13.05
CA PRO A 56 -3.66 16.74 -14.23
C PRO A 56 -3.08 16.04 -15.47
N GLU A 57 -1.94 15.39 -15.32
CA GLU A 57 -1.29 14.59 -16.35
C GLU A 57 -1.32 13.11 -15.99
N LYS A 58 -1.69 12.27 -16.96
CA LYS A 58 -1.87 10.82 -16.78
C LYS A 58 -0.94 10.10 -17.74
N HIS A 59 0.08 9.44 -17.21
CA HIS A 59 0.98 8.62 -18.02
C HIS A 59 0.46 7.19 -18.12
N PHE A 60 0.95 6.43 -19.10
CA PHE A 60 0.59 5.02 -19.29
C PHE A 60 0.70 4.21 -17.99
N LEU A 61 1.78 4.43 -17.26
CA LEU A 61 2.05 3.76 -15.98
C LEU A 61 0.97 4.04 -14.92
N ASP A 62 0.38 5.24 -14.92
CA ASP A 62 -0.71 5.56 -14.00
C ASP A 62 -1.98 4.74 -14.31
N TYR A 63 -2.27 4.50 -15.59
CA TYR A 63 -3.39 3.65 -16.00
C TYR A 63 -3.15 2.19 -15.61
N THR A 64 -1.93 1.67 -15.81
CA THR A 64 -1.58 0.32 -15.37
C THR A 64 -1.78 0.15 -13.87
N LYS A 65 -1.35 1.13 -13.06
CA LYS A 65 -1.57 1.11 -11.61
C LYS A 65 -3.06 1.20 -11.25
N LEU A 66 -3.85 2.00 -11.97
CA LEU A 66 -5.30 2.08 -11.76
C LEU A 66 -5.97 0.74 -12.01
N ILE A 67 -5.69 0.10 -13.15
CA ILE A 67 -6.23 -1.21 -13.50
C ILE A 67 -5.82 -2.22 -12.42
N LEU A 68 -4.55 -2.25 -12.04
CA LEU A 68 -4.05 -3.14 -11.00
C LEU A 68 -4.82 -2.99 -9.68
N VAL A 69 -4.99 -1.75 -9.19
CA VAL A 69 -5.65 -1.50 -7.91
C VAL A 69 -7.16 -1.79 -7.97
N VAL A 70 -7.85 -1.40 -9.04
CA VAL A 70 -9.30 -1.61 -9.17
C VAL A 70 -9.63 -3.09 -9.31
N PHE A 71 -8.90 -3.82 -10.16
CA PHE A 71 -9.12 -5.26 -10.32
C PHE A 71 -8.73 -6.03 -9.07
N TRP A 72 -7.66 -5.63 -8.39
CA TRP A 72 -7.26 -6.24 -7.11
C TRP A 72 -8.30 -6.02 -6.01
N ALA A 73 -8.80 -4.79 -5.86
CA ALA A 73 -9.84 -4.48 -4.88
C ALA A 73 -11.15 -5.23 -5.18
N THR A 74 -11.57 -5.27 -6.45
CA THR A 74 -12.77 -5.99 -6.87
C THR A 74 -12.64 -7.49 -6.64
N ASN A 75 -11.50 -8.08 -6.99
CA ASN A 75 -11.20 -9.48 -6.68
C ASN A 75 -11.21 -9.77 -5.18
N GLY A 76 -10.68 -8.85 -4.37
CA GLY A 76 -10.70 -8.93 -2.91
C GLY A 76 -12.12 -9.00 -2.35
N ILE A 77 -13.01 -8.13 -2.83
CA ILE A 77 -14.44 -8.14 -2.46
C ILE A 77 -15.10 -9.46 -2.88
N PHE A 78 -14.91 -9.87 -4.14
CA PHE A 78 -15.52 -11.08 -4.66
C PHE A 78 -15.03 -12.35 -3.96
N ARG A 79 -13.74 -12.43 -3.60
CA ARG A 79 -13.22 -13.52 -2.76
C ARG A 79 -13.74 -13.49 -1.34
N ALA A 80 -13.99 -12.30 -0.78
CA ALA A 80 -14.59 -12.19 0.56
C ALA A 80 -16.07 -12.60 0.57
N LEU A 81 -16.74 -12.52 -0.58
CA LEU A 81 -18.13 -12.95 -0.80
C LEU A 81 -18.26 -14.35 -1.43
N ASP A 82 -17.18 -15.13 -1.45
CA ASP A 82 -17.12 -16.50 -2.02
C ASP A 82 -17.58 -16.61 -3.50
N PHE A 83 -17.34 -15.58 -4.31
CA PHE A 83 -17.73 -15.53 -5.71
C PHE A 83 -16.74 -16.28 -6.63
N THR A 84 -17.26 -17.05 -7.60
CA THR A 84 -16.49 -18.05 -8.37
C THR A 84 -15.56 -17.47 -9.46
N TYR A 85 -15.79 -16.24 -9.93
CA TYR A 85 -15.07 -15.67 -11.09
C TYR A 85 -13.66 -15.10 -10.79
N SER A 86 -13.02 -15.56 -9.72
CA SER A 86 -11.72 -15.02 -9.25
C SER A 86 -10.57 -15.17 -10.26
N LEU A 87 -10.64 -16.15 -11.17
CA LEU A 87 -9.57 -16.45 -12.13
C LEU A 87 -9.41 -15.32 -13.16
N PHE A 88 -10.52 -14.79 -13.69
CA PHE A 88 -10.50 -13.68 -14.63
C PHE A 88 -9.80 -12.45 -14.03
N PHE A 89 -10.14 -12.09 -12.80
CA PHE A 89 -9.49 -10.98 -12.11
C PHE A 89 -8.01 -11.24 -11.86
N GLN A 90 -7.65 -12.45 -11.43
CA GLN A 90 -6.25 -12.82 -11.18
C GLN A 90 -5.38 -12.70 -12.43
N ILE A 91 -5.88 -13.09 -13.61
CA ILE A 91 -5.16 -12.94 -14.88
C ILE A 91 -4.88 -11.45 -15.16
N ILE A 92 -5.91 -10.60 -15.04
CA ILE A 92 -5.76 -9.17 -15.33
C ILE A 92 -4.81 -8.49 -14.33
N ILE A 93 -4.90 -8.86 -13.06
CA ILE A 93 -3.97 -8.41 -12.01
C ILE A 93 -2.55 -8.83 -12.36
N ALA A 94 -2.33 -10.09 -12.74
CA ALA A 94 -1.00 -10.61 -13.07
C ALA A 94 -0.39 -9.89 -14.28
N ILE A 95 -1.15 -9.70 -15.36
CA ILE A 95 -0.68 -8.97 -16.54
C ILE A 95 -0.34 -7.52 -16.18
N SER A 96 -1.23 -6.84 -15.45
CA SER A 96 -1.01 -5.44 -15.04
C SER A 96 0.21 -5.31 -14.13
N PHE A 97 0.41 -6.27 -13.22
CA PHE A 97 1.57 -6.33 -12.35
C PHE A 97 2.87 -6.54 -13.12
N LEU A 98 2.88 -7.41 -14.14
CA LEU A 98 4.03 -7.62 -15.02
C LEU A 98 4.37 -6.37 -15.85
N ILE A 99 3.37 -5.69 -16.40
CA ILE A 99 3.60 -4.43 -17.12
C ILE A 99 4.17 -3.38 -16.16
N TRP A 100 3.60 -3.26 -14.96
CA TRP A 100 4.06 -2.30 -13.97
C TRP A 100 5.51 -2.59 -13.53
N ILE A 101 5.86 -3.84 -13.22
CA ILE A 101 7.21 -4.18 -12.74
C ILE A 101 8.27 -3.97 -13.82
N ILE A 102 7.96 -4.24 -15.10
CA ILE A 102 8.88 -3.99 -16.21
C ILE A 102 9.12 -2.48 -16.38
N LEU A 103 8.06 -1.68 -16.39
CA LEU A 103 8.17 -0.24 -16.65
C LEU A 103 8.75 0.55 -15.47
N GLU A 104 8.35 0.22 -14.25
CA GLU A 104 8.88 0.89 -13.05
C GLU A 104 10.24 0.32 -12.64
N GLY A 105 10.44 -0.99 -12.77
CA GLY A 105 11.70 -1.65 -12.44
C GLY A 105 12.84 -1.16 -13.32
N THR A 106 12.62 -1.01 -14.62
CA THR A 106 13.63 -0.44 -15.52
C THR A 106 13.97 1.01 -15.17
N ALA A 107 12.99 1.83 -14.80
CA ALA A 107 13.21 3.20 -14.37
C ALA A 107 14.03 3.29 -13.06
N TYR A 108 13.80 2.39 -12.10
CA TYR A 108 14.54 2.36 -10.84
C TYR A 108 16.02 2.02 -10.99
N PHE A 109 16.38 1.16 -11.97
CA PHE A 109 17.77 0.83 -12.28
C PHE A 109 18.50 1.90 -13.11
N LEU A 110 17.76 2.79 -13.78
CA LEU A 110 18.32 3.86 -14.61
C LEU A 110 18.54 5.18 -13.86
N ASP A 111 17.99 5.32 -12.64
CA ASP A 111 17.99 6.58 -11.87
C ASP A 111 18.89 6.49 -10.61
N GLU A 112 20.11 5.97 -10.78
CA GLU A 112 21.09 5.72 -9.70
C GLU A 112 21.69 6.99 -9.04
N ASP A 113 21.40 8.19 -9.56
CA ASP A 113 22.13 9.42 -9.22
C ASP A 113 21.47 10.35 -8.18
N ARG A 114 20.59 9.84 -7.32
CA ARG A 114 20.04 10.64 -6.18
C ARG A 114 20.40 10.08 -4.80
N LYS A 115 21.70 10.02 -4.50
CA LYS A 115 22.24 9.97 -3.12
C LYS A 115 22.56 11.40 -2.66
N ALA A 116 22.43 11.85 -1.41
CA ALA A 116 21.76 11.38 -0.22
C ALA A 116 21.84 12.55 0.79
N LYS A 117 20.71 13.11 1.24
CA LYS A 117 20.66 13.87 2.50
C LYS A 117 20.00 12.93 3.52
N ARG A 118 20.81 12.03 4.07
CA ARG A 118 20.34 10.82 4.75
C ARG A 118 20.06 11.11 6.22
N ASN A 119 18.78 11.15 6.61
CA ASN A 119 18.40 11.11 8.01
C ASN A 119 18.42 9.64 8.49
N THR A 120 19.13 9.34 9.58
CA THR A 120 19.28 7.97 10.14
C THR A 120 17.93 7.34 10.48
N SER A 121 16.95 8.15 10.90
CA SER A 121 15.58 7.69 11.15
C SER A 121 14.90 7.12 9.89
N GLN A 122 15.14 7.72 8.72
CA GLN A 122 14.54 7.26 7.46
C GLN A 122 15.11 5.91 7.01
N VAL A 123 16.41 5.68 7.24
CA VAL A 123 17.05 4.39 6.94
C VAL A 123 16.48 3.27 7.80
N LEU A 124 16.27 3.53 9.09
CA LEU A 124 15.70 2.55 10.02
C LEU A 124 14.28 2.13 9.61
N TRP A 125 13.42 3.08 9.24
CA TRP A 125 12.07 2.79 8.79
C TRP A 125 12.03 2.04 7.45
N ASN A 126 12.94 2.35 6.52
CA ASN A 126 13.07 1.59 5.28
C ASN A 126 13.49 0.13 5.56
N PHE A 127 14.41 -0.07 6.50
CA PHE A 127 14.82 -1.42 6.90
C PHE A 127 13.68 -2.19 7.58
N ALA A 128 12.90 -1.52 8.44
CA ALA A 128 11.71 -2.09 9.06
C ALA A 128 10.68 -2.53 8.01
N MET A 129 10.43 -1.73 6.96
CA MET A 129 9.52 -2.12 5.86
C MET A 129 9.98 -3.41 5.17
N VAL A 130 11.28 -3.52 4.88
CA VAL A 130 11.85 -4.70 4.23
C VAL A 130 11.70 -5.93 5.13
N ILE A 131 12.07 -5.82 6.42
CA ILE A 131 11.90 -6.91 7.39
C ILE A 131 10.43 -7.33 7.51
N GLY A 132 9.51 -6.38 7.63
CA GLY A 132 8.08 -6.65 7.74
C GLY A 132 7.56 -7.41 6.52
N THR A 133 7.97 -7.02 5.32
CA THR A 133 7.60 -7.70 4.07
C THR A 133 8.13 -9.13 4.03
N PHE A 134 9.41 -9.33 4.36
CA PHE A 134 10.00 -10.68 4.43
C PHE A 134 9.34 -11.54 5.50
N ALA A 135 8.97 -10.99 6.65
CA ALA A 135 8.28 -11.72 7.71
C ALA A 135 6.89 -12.19 7.25
N ILE A 136 6.15 -11.39 6.47
CA ILE A 136 4.86 -11.82 5.90
C ILE A 136 5.06 -12.95 4.89
N ILE A 137 6.02 -12.82 3.97
CA ILE A 137 6.30 -13.85 2.95
C ILE A 137 6.73 -15.15 3.63
N ALA A 138 7.71 -15.08 4.54
CA ALA A 138 8.19 -16.23 5.28
C ALA A 138 7.07 -16.84 6.13
N GLY A 139 6.34 -16.05 6.92
CA GLY A 139 5.21 -16.53 7.71
C GLY A 139 4.13 -17.21 6.88
N SER A 140 3.83 -16.67 5.69
CA SER A 140 2.87 -17.27 4.75
C SER A 140 3.36 -18.62 4.22
N LEU A 141 4.63 -18.73 3.83
CA LEU A 141 5.24 -20.00 3.41
C LEU A 141 5.22 -21.01 4.55
N LEU A 142 5.67 -20.62 5.75
CA LEU A 142 5.70 -21.51 6.91
C LEU A 142 4.30 -22.00 7.30
N ASN A 143 3.27 -21.19 7.07
CA ASN A 143 1.88 -21.58 7.31
C ASN A 143 1.45 -22.72 6.38
N ILE A 144 1.89 -22.67 5.11
CA ILE A 144 1.66 -23.76 4.14
C ILE A 144 2.40 -25.03 4.58
N LEU A 145 3.60 -24.89 5.16
CA LEU A 145 4.36 -26.02 5.71
C LEU A 145 3.82 -26.52 7.07
N GLY A 146 2.78 -25.88 7.64
CA GLY A 146 2.19 -26.29 8.92
C GLY A 146 3.05 -25.99 10.16
N TRP A 147 4.00 -25.04 10.07
CA TRP A 147 4.88 -24.75 11.20
C TRP A 147 4.22 -23.83 12.24
N GLN A 148 4.34 -24.20 13.52
CA GLN A 148 3.74 -23.50 14.67
C GLN A 148 4.04 -21.98 14.77
N PHE A 149 5.20 -21.52 14.30
CA PHE A 149 5.59 -20.10 14.37
C PHE A 149 5.15 -19.26 13.16
N ALA A 150 4.46 -19.88 12.20
CA ALA A 150 4.01 -19.20 10.99
C ALA A 150 3.09 -18.02 11.27
N ILE A 151 2.05 -18.25 12.08
CA ILE A 151 1.05 -17.23 12.41
C ILE A 151 1.68 -16.07 13.20
N PRO A 152 2.43 -16.31 14.31
CA PRO A 152 3.13 -15.24 15.03
C PRO A 152 4.07 -14.40 14.15
N LEU A 153 4.84 -15.05 13.26
CA LEU A 153 5.77 -14.36 12.36
C LEU A 153 5.02 -13.47 11.35
N MET A 154 3.92 -13.98 10.80
CA MET A 154 3.07 -13.21 9.88
C MET A 154 2.39 -12.03 10.58
N VAL A 155 1.90 -12.23 11.81
CA VAL A 155 1.31 -11.15 12.66
C VAL A 155 2.35 -10.04 12.86
N PHE A 156 3.56 -10.40 13.26
CA PHE A 156 4.64 -9.46 13.49
C PHE A 156 4.99 -8.65 12.23
N GLY A 157 5.07 -9.32 11.08
CA GLY A 157 5.29 -8.66 9.79
C GLY A 157 4.18 -7.65 9.43
N ILE A 158 2.91 -8.05 9.60
CA ILE A 158 1.76 -7.16 9.34
C ILE A 158 1.80 -5.93 10.26
N LEU A 159 2.07 -6.12 11.55
CA LEU A 159 2.14 -5.01 12.51
C LEU A 159 3.23 -4.01 12.17
N ILE A 160 4.42 -4.47 11.75
CA ILE A 160 5.50 -3.59 11.30
C ILE A 160 5.07 -2.75 10.10
N ILE A 161 4.43 -3.35 9.10
CA ILE A 161 3.98 -2.63 7.90
C ILE A 161 2.88 -1.63 8.25
N VAL A 162 1.91 -2.01 9.08
CA VAL A 162 0.85 -1.10 9.55
C VAL A 162 1.47 0.09 10.29
N ALA A 163 2.40 -0.16 11.22
CA ALA A 163 3.09 0.89 11.96
C ALA A 163 3.87 1.83 11.02
N PHE A 164 4.57 1.28 10.03
CA PHE A 164 5.26 2.07 9.01
C PHE A 164 4.30 2.99 8.24
N ILE A 165 3.20 2.44 7.72
CA ILE A 165 2.21 3.20 6.93
C ILE A 165 1.58 4.31 7.80
N LEU A 166 1.22 4.00 9.04
CA LEU A 166 0.63 4.97 9.97
C LEU A 166 1.62 6.06 10.37
N LYS A 167 2.87 5.71 10.67
CA LYS A 167 3.92 6.70 10.96
C LYS A 167 4.08 7.68 9.80
N ASP A 168 4.02 7.20 8.56
CA ASP A 168 4.09 8.05 7.37
C ASP A 168 2.83 8.91 7.18
N VAL A 169 1.66 8.47 7.65
CA VAL A 169 0.44 9.28 7.73
C VAL A 169 0.61 10.43 8.73
N PHE A 170 1.12 10.16 9.93
CA PHE A 170 1.28 11.19 10.97
C PHE A 170 2.44 12.15 10.71
N THR A 171 3.53 11.67 10.10
CA THR A 171 4.70 12.50 9.79
C THR A 171 4.45 13.43 8.59
N SER A 172 3.58 13.04 7.65
CA SER A 172 3.26 13.89 6.48
C SER A 172 2.62 15.23 6.86
N ASN A 173 1.93 15.32 8.01
CA ASN A 173 1.39 16.58 8.53
C ASN A 173 2.47 17.52 9.10
N LYS A 174 3.67 17.01 9.41
CA LYS A 174 4.76 17.82 9.97
C LYS A 174 5.54 18.55 8.88
N LEU A 175 5.72 17.93 7.72
CA LEU A 175 6.37 18.55 6.56
C LEU A 175 5.53 19.68 5.95
N GLU A 176 4.19 19.54 5.90
CA GLU A 176 3.29 20.58 5.37
C GLU A 176 3.25 21.85 6.27
N LYS A 177 3.58 21.74 7.56
CA LYS A 177 3.71 22.87 8.49
C LYS A 177 5.10 23.52 8.51
N GLU A 178 6.15 22.78 8.12
CA GLU A 178 7.52 23.30 8.09
C GLU A 178 7.75 24.15 6.83
N ASP A 179 7.11 23.81 5.71
CA ASP A 179 7.13 24.63 4.48
C ASP A 179 6.29 25.91 4.63
N SER A 180 5.15 25.89 5.35
CA SER A 180 4.33 27.11 5.54
C SER A 180 5.00 28.17 6.43
N ASN A 181 5.84 27.75 7.38
CA ASN A 181 6.53 28.68 8.28
C ASN A 181 7.81 29.29 7.65
N ASN A 182 8.34 28.70 6.59
CA ASN A 182 9.53 29.23 5.89
C ASN A 182 9.18 30.25 4.80
N GLU A 183 7.90 30.38 4.41
CA GLU A 183 7.44 31.40 3.46
C GLU A 183 7.15 32.77 4.11
N GLU A 184 7.10 32.87 5.45
CA GLU A 184 6.88 34.15 6.16
C GLU A 184 8.14 35.03 6.29
N TYR A 185 9.30 34.56 5.84
CA TYR A 185 10.54 35.34 5.83
C TYR A 185 11.15 35.44 4.43
N GLN A 186 10.42 36.01 3.49
CA GLN A 186 10.99 36.59 2.27
C GLN A 186 10.41 38.00 2.07
N LEU A 187 11.11 38.98 2.67
CA LEU A 187 11.09 40.39 2.26
C LEU A 187 11.90 40.56 0.97
#